data_AF-A0A6H9GP57-F1
#
_entry.id   AF-A0A6H9GP57-F1
#
_cell.length_a   1.000
_cell.length_b   1.000
_cell.length_c   1.000
_cell.angle_alpha   90.00
_cell.angle_beta   90.00
_cell.angle_gamma   90.00
#
_symmetry.space_group_name_H-M   'P 1'
#
loop_
_entity.id
_entity.type
_entity.pdbx_description
1 polymer ?
#
loop_
_entity_poly.entity_id
_entity_poly.type
_entity_poly.pdbx_seq_one_letter_code
_entity_poly.pdbx_strand_id
1 'polypeptide(L)' 'MGNRLVNQYEEIDHEIVFKSIPKAFKQFPLYNQQVITYLDTQEQDNG' A
#
# COMPACT_ATOMS: atom_id res chain seq x y z
N MET A 1 -7.95 14.08 -7.85
CA MET A 1 -6.64 13.87 -7.19
C MET A 1 -5.93 12.73 -7.88
N GLY A 2 -4.98 13.01 -8.77
CA GLY A 2 -4.19 11.96 -9.44
C GLY A 2 -3.03 11.49 -8.56
N ASN A 3 -2.61 10.23 -8.70
CA ASN A 3 -1.43 9.72 -8.03
C ASN A 3 -0.20 10.57 -8.44
N ARG A 4 0.48 11.15 -7.45
CA ARG A 4 1.65 12.03 -7.66
C ARG A 4 2.78 11.30 -8.37
N LEU A 5 3.00 10.03 -8.03
CA LEU A 5 4.01 9.18 -8.66
C LEU A 5 3.70 8.85 -10.13
N VAL A 6 2.48 9.12 -10.61
CA VAL A 6 2.02 8.75 -11.96
C VAL A 6 1.74 9.97 -12.84
N ASN A 7 1.36 11.10 -12.26
CA ASN A 7 0.89 12.26 -13.02
C ASN A 7 1.70 13.53 -12.77
N GLN A 8 2.65 13.51 -11.83
CA GLN A 8 3.41 14.69 -11.41
C GLN A 8 4.91 14.39 -11.36
N TYR A 9 5.44 13.69 -12.38
CA TYR A 9 6.83 13.23 -12.41
C TYR A 9 7.86 14.36 -12.22
N GLU A 10 7.61 15.54 -12.79
CA GLU A 10 8.49 16.71 -12.67
C GLU A 10 8.53 17.29 -11.24
N GLU A 11 7.52 17.01 -10.42
CA GLU A 11 7.39 17.48 -9.04
C GLU A 11 7.71 16.39 -8.00
N ILE A 12 8.21 15.22 -8.44
CA ILE A 12 8.57 14.13 -7.53
C ILE A 12 9.83 14.52 -6.77
N ASP A 13 9.67 14.70 -5.46
CA ASP A 13 10.79 14.79 -4.53
C ASP A 13 11.38 13.38 -4.29
N HIS A 14 12.57 13.15 -4.84
CA HIS A 14 13.30 11.89 -4.71
C HIS A 14 13.67 11.55 -3.27
N GLU A 15 13.91 12.55 -2.41
CA GLU A 15 14.23 12.34 -1.00
C GLU A 15 13.02 11.79 -0.25
N ILE A 16 11.83 12.35 -0.54
CA ILE A 16 10.57 11.86 0.01
C ILE A 16 10.28 10.43 -0.47
N VAL A 17 10.48 10.13 -1.75
CA VAL A 17 10.30 8.78 -2.29
C VAL A 17 11.25 7.80 -1.61
N PHE A 18 12.54 8.12 -1.53
CA PHE A 18 13.53 7.26 -0.92
C PHE A 18 13.21 6.96 0.55
N LYS A 19 12.80 7.97 1.32
CA LYS A 19 12.36 7.81 2.72
C LYS A 19 11.09 6.97 2.86
N SER A 20 10.27 6.87 1.81
CA SER A 20 9.00 6.14 1.82
C SER A 20 9.18 4.66 1.50
N ILE A 21 10.21 4.27 0.74
CA ILE A 21 10.53 2.87 0.40
C ILE A 21 10.63 1.96 1.64
N PRO A 22 11.44 2.24 2.67
CA PRO A 22 11.54 1.36 3.84
C PRO A 22 10.24 1.32 4.67
N LYS A 23 9.41 2.37 4.62
CA LYS A 23 8.10 2.39 5.28
C LYS A 23 7.13 1.45 4.54
N ALA A 24 7.09 1.52 3.22
CA ALA A 24 6.33 0.64 2.36
C ALA A 24 6.67 -0.84 2.63
N PHE A 25 7.96 -1.19 2.69
CA PHE A 25 8.38 -2.57 2.99
C PHE A 25 7.89 -3.09 4.35
N LYS A 26 7.68 -2.21 5.34
CA LYS A 26 7.15 -2.60 6.65
C LYS A 26 5.63 -2.69 6.65
N GLN A 27 4.95 -1.81 5.92
CA GLN A 27 3.50 -1.65 5.98
C GLN A 27 2.75 -2.58 5.01
N PHE A 28 3.25 -2.80 3.80
CA PHE A 28 2.56 -3.62 2.80
C PHE A 28 2.37 -5.08 3.21
N PRO A 29 3.35 -5.76 3.85
CA PRO A 29 3.12 -7.12 4.34
C PRO A 29 2.00 -7.21 5.37
N LEU A 30 1.94 -6.23 6.29
CA LEU A 30 0.88 -6.16 7.31
C LEU A 30 -0.48 -5.90 6.68
N TYR A 31 -0.56 -4.97 5.73
CA TYR A 31 -1.78 -4.70 4.98
C TYR A 31 -2.27 -5.96 4.25
N ASN A 32 -1.39 -6.68 3.56
CA ASN A 32 -1.76 -7.92 2.88
C ASN A 32 -2.30 -8.97 3.85
N GLN A 33 -1.66 -9.16 5.01
CA GLN A 33 -2.15 -10.09 6.04
C GLN A 33 -3.54 -9.70 6.55
N GLN A 34 -3.79 -8.41 6.78
CA GLN A 34 -5.10 -7.93 7.23
C GLN A 34 -6.18 -8.15 6.18
N VAL A 35 -5.88 -7.90 4.90
CA VAL A 35 -6.81 -8.13 3.79
C VAL A 35 -7.13 -9.62 3.65
N ILE A 36 -6.12 -10.49 3.67
CA ILE A 36 -6.30 -11.94 3.59
C ILE A 36 -7.19 -12.42 4.75
N THR A 37 -6.86 -12.02 5.98
CA THR A 37 -7.64 -12.40 7.17
C THR A 37 -9.10 -11.97 7.05
N TYR A 38 -9.36 -10.77 6.53
CA TYR A 38 -10.71 -10.27 6.32
C TYR A 38 -11.46 -11.11 5.28
N LEU A 39 -10.83 -11.39 4.14
CA LEU A 39 -11.43 -12.20 3.08
C LEU A 39 -11.73 -13.62 3.56
N ASP A 40 -10.79 -14.27 4.24
CA ASP A 40 -10.97 -15.61 4.82
C ASP A 40 -12.15 -15.63 5.80
N THR A 41 -12.30 -14.59 6.63
CA THR A 41 -13.43 -14.46 7.56
C THR A 41 -14.76 -14.32 6.81
N GLN A 42 -14.79 -13.55 5.72
CA GLN A 42 -16.00 -13.36 4.92
C GLN A 42 -16.39 -14.62 4.14
N GLU A 43 -15.43 -15.41 3.66
CA GLU A 43 -15.72 -16.70 3.02
C GLU A 43 -16.31 -17.71 4.01
N GLN A 44 -15.85 -17.71 5.26
CA GLN A 44 -16.39 -18.58 6.32
C GLN A 44 -17.82 -18.20 6.76
N ASP A 45 -18.18 -16.91 6.73
CA ASP A 45 -19.51 -16.43 7.12
C ASP A 45 -20.58 -16.63 6.02
N ASN A 46 -20.14 -16.72 4.75
CA ASN A 46 -21.02 -16.92 3.59
C ASN A 46 -21.10 -18.39 3.12
N GLY A 47 -20.49 -19.33 3.86
CA GLY A 47 -20.42 -20.77 3.56
C GLY A 47 -21.46 -21.63 4.27
#